data_AF-A0A3N0UZB6-F1
#
_entry.id   AF-A0A3N0UZB6-F1
#
_cell.length_a   1.000
_cell.length_b   1.000
_cell.length_c   1.000
_cell.angle_alpha   90.00
_cell.angle_beta   90.00
_cell.angle_gamma   90.00
#
_symmetry.space_group_name_H-M   'P 1'
#
loop_
_entity.id
_entity.type
_entity.pdbx_description
1 polymer ?
#
loop_
_entity_poly.entity_id
_entity_poly.type
_entity_poly.pdbx_seq_one_letter_code
_entity_poly.pdbx_strand_id
1 'polypeptide(L)'
;MRDAEATANAKGDGDNPPLAAKDFARAQAVRRGRPALAAGQQKKSVTIRLSPDVLAYYKALGPGWQGRIDADLRQRVKDGS
;
A
#
# COMPACT_ATOMS: atom_id res chain seq x y z
N MET A 1 2.41 -35.66 10.38
CA MET A 1 1.36 -35.77 11.41
C MET A 1 1.07 -34.39 12.01
N ARG A 2 0.42 -33.48 11.24
CA ARG A 2 -0.13 -32.20 11.74
C ARG A 2 -1.39 -31.72 10.99
N ASP A 3 -1.79 -32.38 9.91
CA ASP A 3 -2.99 -32.01 9.13
C ASP A 3 -4.29 -32.63 9.68
N ALA A 4 -4.19 -33.79 10.36
CA ALA A 4 -5.35 -34.54 10.82
C ALA A 4 -6.01 -33.92 12.07
N GLU A 5 -5.22 -33.42 13.02
CA GLU A 5 -5.73 -32.84 14.27
C GLU A 5 -6.41 -31.49 14.06
N ALA A 6 -5.91 -30.66 13.14
CA ALA A 6 -6.55 -29.40 12.76
C ALA A 6 -7.92 -29.63 12.10
N THR A 7 -8.01 -30.67 11.25
CA THR A 7 -9.25 -31.02 10.55
C THR A 7 -10.30 -31.61 11.50
N ALA A 8 -9.87 -32.35 12.54
CA ALA A 8 -10.77 -32.94 13.53
C ALA A 8 -11.43 -31.87 14.43
N ASN A 9 -10.67 -30.87 14.89
CA ASN A 9 -11.21 -29.79 15.73
C ASN A 9 -12.22 -28.90 14.97
N ALA A 10 -11.93 -28.57 13.71
CA ALA A 10 -12.87 -27.81 12.86
C ALA A 10 -14.19 -28.56 12.58
N LYS A 11 -14.21 -29.89 12.72
CA LYS A 11 -15.41 -30.71 12.52
C LYS A 11 -16.33 -30.76 13.74
N GLY A 12 -15.82 -30.40 14.92
CA GLY A 12 -16.60 -30.31 16.16
C GLY A 12 -17.20 -28.92 16.42
N ASP A 13 -16.69 -27.88 15.77
CA ASP A 13 -17.19 -26.51 15.86
C ASP A 13 -18.13 -26.20 14.68
N GLY A 14 -19.44 -26.21 14.94
CA GLY A 14 -20.46 -26.01 13.91
C GLY A 14 -20.42 -24.62 13.24
N ASP A 15 -19.78 -23.63 13.88
CA ASP A 15 -19.67 -22.26 13.38
C ASP A 15 -18.51 -22.09 12.37
N ASN A 16 -17.55 -23.03 12.35
CA ASN A 16 -16.36 -22.92 11.49
C ASN A 16 -15.99 -24.26 10.82
N PRO A 17 -16.86 -24.80 9.95
CA PRO A 17 -16.57 -26.02 9.22
C PRO A 17 -15.41 -25.83 8.23
N PRO A 18 -14.63 -26.90 7.95
CA PRO A 18 -13.57 -26.85 6.96
C PRO A 18 -14.13 -26.51 5.57
N LEU A 19 -13.40 -25.67 4.83
CA LEU A 19 -13.80 -25.24 3.49
C LEU A 19 -13.85 -26.43 2.51
N ALA A 20 -14.97 -26.58 1.82
CA ALA A 20 -15.19 -27.55 0.76
C ALA A 20 -14.73 -27.01 -0.60
N ALA A 21 -14.52 -27.90 -1.58
CA ALA A 21 -14.12 -27.52 -2.94
C ALA A 21 -15.09 -26.51 -3.61
N LYS A 22 -16.39 -26.62 -3.31
CA LYS A 22 -17.42 -25.67 -3.78
C LYS A 22 -17.24 -24.25 -3.22
N ASP A 23 -16.57 -24.12 -2.07
CA ASP A 23 -16.32 -22.85 -1.39
C ASP A 23 -15.18 -22.10 -2.09
N PHE A 24 -14.17 -22.82 -2.58
CA PHE A 24 -13.13 -22.27 -3.44
C PHE A 24 -13.67 -21.90 -4.83
N ALA A 25 -14.58 -22.70 -5.38
CA ALA A 25 -15.22 -22.40 -6.68
C ALA A 25 -16.06 -21.12 -6.66
N ARG A 26 -16.61 -20.73 -5.50
CA ARG A 26 -17.36 -19.48 -5.31
C ARG A 26 -16.54 -18.33 -4.70
N ALA A 27 -15.27 -18.56 -4.40
CA ALA A 27 -14.41 -17.54 -3.80
C ALA A 27 -14.10 -16.45 -4.83
N GLN A 28 -14.46 -15.21 -4.51
CA GLN A 28 -14.05 -14.04 -5.30
C GLN A 28 -12.76 -13.46 -4.74
N ALA A 29 -11.81 -13.16 -5.62
CA ALA A 29 -10.58 -12.47 -5.25
C ALA A 29 -10.90 -11.02 -4.86
N VAL A 30 -11.07 -10.78 -3.55
CA VAL A 30 -11.13 -9.42 -3.03
C VAL A 30 -9.73 -8.82 -3.12
N ARG A 31 -9.57 -7.71 -3.84
CA ARG A 31 -8.34 -6.91 -3.80
C ARG A 31 -8.19 -6.35 -2.38
N ARG A 32 -7.43 -7.07 -1.55
CA ARG A 32 -7.06 -6.64 -0.20
C ARG A 32 -6.03 -5.52 -0.30
N GLY A 33 -6.30 -4.37 0.32
CA GLY A 33 -5.41 -3.20 0.36
C GLY A 33 -6.16 -1.87 0.43
N ARG A 34 -5.43 -0.77 0.67
CA ARG A 34 -5.97 0.59 0.53
C ARG A 34 -6.45 0.79 -0.93
N PRO A 35 -7.61 1.42 -1.17
CA PRO A 35 -8.05 1.76 -2.52
C PRO A 35 -6.94 2.47 -3.31
N ALA A 36 -6.81 2.12 -4.59
CA ALA A 36 -5.86 2.81 -5.46
C ALA A 36 -6.20 4.30 -5.54
N LEU A 37 -5.19 5.16 -5.51
CA LEU A 37 -5.37 6.59 -5.81
C LEU A 37 -5.89 6.76 -7.23
N ALA A 38 -6.70 7.79 -7.45
CA ALA A 38 -7.22 8.11 -8.78
C ALA A 38 -6.08 8.36 -9.79
N ALA A 39 -6.36 8.09 -11.07
CA ALA A 39 -5.43 8.40 -12.15
C ALA A 39 -5.05 9.90 -12.10
N GLY A 40 -3.76 10.20 -12.14
CA GLY A 40 -3.23 11.57 -12.00
C GLY A 40 -2.89 12.00 -10.57
N GLN A 41 -3.34 11.28 -9.53
CA GLN A 41 -2.94 11.53 -8.14
C GLN A 41 -1.74 10.67 -7.69
N GLN A 42 -1.37 9.68 -8.49
CA GLN A 42 -0.25 8.79 -8.21
C GLN A 42 1.10 9.51 -8.35
N LYS A 43 1.88 9.51 -7.28
CA LYS A 43 3.27 10.00 -7.31
C LYS A 43 4.14 8.97 -8.02
N LYS A 44 4.99 9.42 -8.96
CA LYS A 44 5.97 8.56 -9.63
C LYS A 44 7.27 8.58 -8.82
N SER A 45 7.79 7.40 -8.49
CA SER A 45 9.12 7.27 -7.89
C SER A 45 10.17 7.45 -8.97
N VAL A 46 10.98 8.49 -8.85
CA VAL A 46 12.07 8.80 -9.78
C VAL A 46 13.34 9.11 -9.01
N THR A 47 14.48 8.83 -9.63
CA THR A 47 15.80 9.17 -9.07
C THR A 47 16.27 10.49 -9.68
N ILE A 48 16.41 11.52 -8.86
CA ILE A 48 16.96 12.82 -9.25
C ILE A 48 18.15 13.19 -8.35
N ARG A 49 19.07 13.99 -8.86
CA ARG A 49 20.16 14.58 -8.06
C ARG A 49 19.75 15.98 -7.62
N LEU A 50 19.86 16.24 -6.33
CA LEU A 50 19.62 17.55 -5.74
C LEU A 50 20.95 18.13 -5.25
N SER A 51 21.08 19.45 -5.28
CA SER A 51 22.24 20.12 -4.67
C SER A 51 22.31 19.81 -3.16
N PRO A 52 23.52 19.71 -2.57
CA PRO A 52 23.67 19.32 -1.17
C PRO A 52 22.96 20.24 -0.17
N ASP A 53 22.97 21.54 -0.43
CA ASP A 53 22.31 22.58 0.36
C ASP A 53 20.78 22.43 0.34
N VAL A 54 20.20 22.17 -0.85
CA VAL A 54 18.76 21.91 -1.01
C VAL A 54 18.37 20.66 -0.22
N LEU A 55 19.13 19.56 -0.36
CA LEU A 55 18.85 18.32 0.36
C LEU A 55 18.96 18.50 1.88
N ALA A 56 19.98 19.23 2.34
CA ALA A 56 20.18 19.52 3.76
C ALA A 56 19.03 20.34 4.33
N TYR A 57 18.63 21.42 3.63
CA TYR A 57 17.51 22.25 4.02
C TYR A 57 16.22 21.45 4.23
N TYR A 58 15.80 20.65 3.24
CA TYR A 58 14.57 19.89 3.36
C TYR A 58 14.66 18.81 4.44
N LYS A 59 15.77 18.07 4.53
CA LYS A 59 15.96 17.05 5.57
C LYS A 59 15.87 17.63 6.99
N ALA A 60 16.38 18.85 7.20
CA ALA A 60 16.31 19.54 8.49
C ALA A 60 14.86 19.84 8.94
N LEU A 61 13.90 19.89 8.01
CA LEU A 61 12.48 20.07 8.33
C LEU A 61 11.86 18.81 8.98
N GLY A 62 12.59 17.69 9.04
CA GLY A 62 12.17 16.45 9.70
C GLY A 62 11.28 15.54 8.83
N PRO A 63 10.47 14.67 9.46
CA PRO A 63 9.60 13.73 8.75
C PRO A 63 8.72 14.42 7.70
N GLY A 64 8.59 13.80 6.54
CA GLY A 64 7.80 14.34 5.43
C GLY A 64 8.53 15.34 4.53
N TRP A 65 9.84 15.53 4.68
CA TRP A 65 10.62 16.44 3.84
C TRP A 65 10.49 16.18 2.32
N GLN A 66 10.37 14.92 1.90
CA GLN A 66 10.12 14.56 0.49
C GLN A 66 8.76 15.06 -0.01
N GLY A 67 7.75 15.11 0.86
CA GLY A 67 6.46 15.68 0.54
C GLY A 67 6.51 17.21 0.43
N ARG A 68 7.35 17.87 1.22
CA ARG A 68 7.53 19.32 1.18
C ARG A 68 8.22 19.75 -0.11
N ILE A 69 9.29 19.08 -0.53
CA ILE A 69 9.92 19.40 -1.83
C ILE A 69 8.97 19.15 -3.01
N ASP A 70 8.15 18.09 -2.98
CA ASP A 70 7.11 17.84 -3.99
C ASP A 70 6.05 18.96 -4.04
N ALA A 71 5.69 19.54 -2.89
CA ALA A 71 4.76 20.66 -2.82
C ALA A 71 5.34 21.94 -3.44
N ASP A 72 6.59 22.26 -3.15
CA ASP A 72 7.27 23.45 -3.70
C ASP A 72 7.48 23.32 -5.22
N LEU A 73 7.84 22.12 -5.70
CA LEU A 73 7.92 21.83 -7.13
C LEU A 73 6.55 21.98 -7.82
N ARG A 74 5.46 21.54 -7.17
CA ARG A 74 4.10 21.74 -7.69
C ARG A 74 3.71 23.20 -7.82
N GLN A 75 4.09 24.05 -6.86
CA GLN A 75 3.78 25.48 -6.95
C GLN A 75 4.50 26.11 -8.15
N ARG A 76 5.78 25.79 -8.35
CA ARG A 76 6.52 26.28 -9.53
C ARG A 76 5.92 25.86 -10.87
N VAL A 77 5.33 24.66 -10.94
CA VAL A 77 4.61 24.19 -12.14
C VAL A 77 3.33 25.00 -12.38
N LYS A 78 2.60 25.40 -11.33
CA LYS A 78 1.40 26.22 -11.46
C LYS A 78 1.72 27.66 -11.84
N ASP A 79 2.77 28.22 -11.25
CA ASP A 79 3.17 29.62 -11.48
C ASP A 79 3.74 29.85 -12.89
N GLY A 80 4.33 28.81 -13.49
CA GLY A 80 4.88 28.85 -14.84
C GLY A 80 3.92 28.38 -15.94
N SER A 81 2.65 28.14 -15.62
CA SER A 81 1.63 27.60 -16.53
C SER A 81 0.53 28.60 -16.84
#